data_AF-A0A0C2G438-F1
#
_entry.id   AF-A0A0C2G438-F1
#
_cell.length_a   1.000
_cell.length_b   1.000
_cell.length_c   1.000
_cell.angle_alpha   90.00
_cell.angle_beta   90.00
_cell.angle_gamma   90.00
#
_symmetry.space_group_name_H-M   'P 1'
#
loop_
_entity.id
_entity.type
_entity.pdbx_description
1 polymer ?
#
loop_
_entity_poly.entity_id
_entity_poly.type
_entity_poly.pdbx_seq_one_letter_code
_entity_poly.pdbx_strand_id
1 'polypeptide(L)'
;ENTNEEELCWGVDSCVRVPPSCETVAELVILEEQCRRDFRIENRMSGKVLVTGFVVTNLKLNNSLVTVIEGNIADIIRGMPNYAAKGFTIEGNIVKYETKGTCIFRYGVEQKVKINETALRSYYK
;
A
#
# COMPACT_ATOMS: atom_id res chain seq x y z
N GLU A 1 -8.76 4.32 -7.21
CA GLU A 1 -7.54 5.00 -6.74
C GLU A 1 -7.43 4.68 -5.26
N ASN A 2 -6.46 3.85 -4.88
CA ASN A 2 -6.29 3.43 -3.48
C ASN A 2 -5.08 4.18 -2.93
N THR A 3 -5.34 5.23 -2.16
CA THR A 3 -4.31 5.96 -1.41
C THR A 3 -4.34 5.45 0.03
N ASN A 4 -3.16 5.20 0.59
CA ASN A 4 -3.00 4.85 1.99
C ASN A 4 -2.11 5.92 2.63
N GLU A 5 -2.52 6.40 3.79
CA GLU A 5 -1.83 7.45 4.53
C GLU A 5 -1.53 6.91 5.93
N GLU A 6 -0.28 7.06 6.36
CA GLU A 6 0.18 6.71 7.70
C GLU A 6 0.80 7.95 8.33
N GLU A 7 0.42 8.23 9.58
CA GLU A 7 0.98 9.34 10.34
C GLU A 7 2.20 8.87 11.15
N LEU A 8 3.29 9.62 11.07
CA LEU A 8 4.49 9.39 11.87
C LEU A 8 4.74 10.59 12.78
N CYS A 9 4.81 10.35 14.09
CA CYS A 9 5.13 11.39 15.07
C CYS A 9 6.64 11.54 15.21
N TRP A 10 7.15 12.75 14.95
CA TRP A 10 8.57 13.12 15.11
C TRP A 10 8.74 13.96 16.37
N GLY A 11 9.76 13.66 17.16
CA GLY A 11 10.07 14.39 18.40
C GLY A 11 11.58 14.50 18.60
N VAL A 12 12.04 15.68 19.03
CA VAL A 12 13.44 15.93 19.37
C VAL A 12 13.52 16.71 20.67
N ASP A 13 14.39 16.27 21.57
CA ASP A 13 14.76 16.99 22.78
C ASP A 13 16.18 17.55 22.57
N SER A 14 16.38 18.85 22.78
CA SER A 14 17.67 19.52 22.59
C SER A 14 17.87 20.64 23.59
N CYS A 15 18.95 20.56 24.35
CA CYS A 15 19.37 21.61 25.27
C CYS A 15 20.25 22.64 24.54
N VAL A 16 19.73 23.84 24.32
CA VAL A 16 20.46 24.94 23.68
C VAL A 16 20.85 25.98 24.73
N ARG A 17 22.14 26.36 24.76
CA ARG A 17 22.62 27.42 25.65
C ARG A 17 22.49 28.76 24.93
N VAL A 18 21.62 29.63 25.44
CA VAL A 18 21.42 30.99 24.92
C VAL A 18 22.44 31.94 25.55
N PRO A 19 23.29 32.62 24.76
CA PRO A 19 24.20 33.63 25.27
C PRO A 19 23.45 34.87 25.83
N PRO A 20 24.04 35.61 26.79
CA PRO A 20 23.44 36.87 27.27
C PRO A 20 23.21 37.86 26.14
N SER A 21 22.12 38.64 26.24
CA SER A 21 21.76 39.67 25.24
C SER A 21 21.62 39.15 23.80
N CYS A 22 21.32 37.87 23.62
CA CYS A 22 21.04 37.25 22.33
C CYS A 22 19.64 36.62 22.33
N GLU A 23 19.04 36.59 21.15
CA GLU A 23 17.83 35.84 20.83
C GLU A 23 18.25 34.58 20.05
N THR A 24 17.80 33.41 20.49
CA THR A 24 18.07 32.13 19.82
C THR A 24 16.75 31.53 19.32
N VAL A 25 16.65 31.30 18.02
CA VAL A 25 15.48 30.69 17.37
C VAL A 25 15.82 29.26 16.96
N ALA A 26 15.04 28.29 17.45
CA ALA A 26 15.14 26.89 17.06
C ALA A 26 14.06 26.54 16.03
N GLU A 27 14.47 26.17 14.82
CA GLU A 27 13.58 25.77 13.74
C GLU A 27 13.66 24.26 13.53
N LEU A 28 12.52 23.59 13.64
CA LEU A 28 12.41 22.19 13.27
C LEU A 28 12.15 22.07 11.76
N VAL A 29 13.08 21.46 11.04
CA VAL A 29 13.00 21.25 9.59
C VAL A 29 12.92 19.75 9.32
N ILE A 30 11.81 19.32 8.68
CA ILE A 30 11.64 17.96 8.18
C ILE A 30 11.92 17.99 6.67
N LEU A 31 12.85 17.16 6.21
CA LEU A 31 13.12 16.97 4.80
C LEU A 31 12.23 15.84 4.28
N GLU A 32 11.37 16.16 3.33
CA GLU A 32 10.53 15.18 2.64
C GLU A 32 11.12 14.81 1.29
N GLU A 33 10.92 13.56 0.88
CA GLU A 33 11.26 13.09 -0.45
C GLU A 33 10.02 12.48 -1.11
N GLN A 34 9.96 12.60 -2.43
CA GLN A 34 8.95 11.94 -3.25
C GLN A 34 9.61 10.89 -4.14
N CYS A 35 9.12 9.66 -4.04
CA CYS A 35 9.65 8.53 -4.78
C CYS A 35 8.55 7.94 -5.68
N ARG A 36 8.81 7.86 -6.98
CA ARG A 36 7.95 7.17 -7.95
C ARG A 36 8.63 5.88 -8.38
N ARG A 37 7.98 4.74 -8.18
CA ARG A 37 8.51 3.41 -8.51
C ARG A 37 7.46 2.54 -9.17
N ASP A 38 7.89 1.78 -10.16
CA ASP A 38 7.08 0.73 -10.76
C ASP A 38 7.26 -0.55 -9.94
N PHE A 39 6.15 -1.24 -9.69
CA PHE A 39 6.13 -2.51 -8.98
C PHE A 39 5.58 -3.63 -9.86
N ARG A 40 5.99 -4.85 -9.57
CA ARG A 40 5.44 -6.07 -10.16
C ARG A 40 5.16 -7.06 -9.05
N ILE A 41 3.94 -7.58 -9.01
CA ILE A 41 3.52 -8.62 -8.07
C ILE A 41 3.20 -9.86 -8.89
N GLU A 42 4.01 -10.91 -8.71
CA GLU A 42 3.67 -12.25 -9.19
C GLU A 42 2.70 -12.89 -8.20
N ASN A 43 1.49 -13.19 -8.68
CA ASN A 43 0.48 -13.90 -7.90
C ASN A 43 0.41 -15.33 -8.37
N ARG A 44 0.33 -16.27 -7.43
CA ARG A 44 0.25 -17.71 -7.70
C ARG A 44 -1.00 -18.26 -7.03
N MET A 45 -1.87 -18.87 -7.82
CA MET A 45 -3.14 -19.43 -7.38
C MET A 45 -3.18 -20.92 -7.67
N SER A 46 -3.52 -21.70 -6.64
CA SER A 46 -3.72 -23.14 -6.73
C SER A 46 -4.85 -23.53 -5.80
N GLY A 47 -5.72 -24.44 -6.23
CA GLY A 47 -6.84 -24.88 -5.43
C GLY A 47 -7.98 -25.39 -6.26
N LYS A 48 -9.06 -25.74 -5.56
CA LYS A 48 -10.29 -26.23 -6.18
C LYS A 48 -11.39 -25.21 -5.98
N VAL A 49 -12.17 -25.00 -7.02
CA VAL A 49 -13.37 -24.17 -7.03
C VAL A 49 -14.57 -25.10 -6.93
N LEU A 50 -15.43 -24.83 -5.94
CA LEU A 50 -16.69 -25.54 -5.74
C LEU A 50 -17.82 -24.63 -6.20
N VAL A 51 -18.54 -25.03 -7.23
CA VAL A 51 -19.76 -24.35 -7.68
C VAL A 51 -20.96 -25.16 -7.22
N THR A 52 -21.77 -24.57 -6.34
CA THR A 52 -23.01 -25.16 -5.86
C THR A 52 -24.18 -24.57 -6.64
N GLY A 53 -24.83 -25.41 -7.46
CA GLY A 53 -26.04 -25.04 -8.18
C GLY A 53 -27.28 -25.27 -7.31
N PHE A 54 -28.03 -24.21 -7.04
CA PHE A 54 -29.37 -24.30 -6.46
C PHE A 54 -30.42 -24.05 -7.54
N VAL A 55 -31.33 -24.99 -7.75
CA VAL A 55 -32.49 -24.78 -8.63
C VAL A 55 -33.63 -24.25 -7.76
N VAL A 56 -33.99 -22.97 -7.93
CA VAL A 56 -35.18 -22.40 -7.29
C VAL A 56 -36.38 -22.66 -8.21
N THR A 57 -36.83 -23.92 -8.28
CA THR A 57 -38.05 -24.25 -9.06
C THR A 57 -39.33 -24.10 -8.25
N ASN A 58 -39.28 -23.85 -6.94
CA ASN A 58 -40.49 -23.60 -6.17
C ASN A 58 -40.21 -22.89 -4.82
N LEU A 59 -40.70 -21.66 -4.64
CA LEU A 59 -40.57 -20.89 -3.38
C LEU A 59 -41.25 -21.57 -2.16
N LYS A 60 -42.00 -22.65 -2.34
CA LYS A 60 -42.71 -23.37 -1.27
C LYS A 60 -42.20 -24.79 -0.98
N LEU A 61 -41.28 -25.34 -1.76
CA LEU A 61 -40.75 -26.70 -1.55
C LEU A 61 -39.23 -26.65 -1.54
N ASN A 62 -38.67 -26.80 -0.33
CA ASN A 62 -37.29 -27.08 0.03
C ASN A 62 -36.20 -26.69 -0.99
N ASN A 63 -35.37 -25.73 -0.60
CA ASN A 63 -34.06 -25.41 -1.19
C ASN A 63 -33.13 -26.64 -1.18
N SER A 64 -33.43 -27.65 -2.00
CA SER A 64 -32.61 -28.85 -2.11
C SER A 64 -31.42 -28.53 -3.01
N LEU A 65 -30.22 -28.77 -2.48
CA LEU A 65 -28.96 -28.64 -3.21
C LEU A 65 -28.99 -29.61 -4.40
N VAL A 66 -28.94 -29.10 -5.62
CA VAL A 66 -29.16 -29.93 -6.83
C VAL A 66 -27.85 -30.52 -7.32
N THR A 67 -26.76 -29.75 -7.39
CA THR A 67 -25.45 -30.25 -7.84
C THR A 67 -24.29 -29.45 -7.25
N VAL A 68 -23.17 -30.14 -7.02
CA VAL A 68 -21.87 -29.55 -6.68
C VAL A 68 -20.90 -29.91 -7.79
N ILE A 69 -20.35 -28.90 -8.49
CA ILE A 69 -19.30 -29.09 -9.49
C ILE A 69 -17.99 -28.64 -8.85
N GLU A 70 -17.08 -29.60 -8.68
CA GLU A 70 -15.73 -29.35 -8.21
C GLU A 70 -14.79 -29.31 -9.41
N GLY A 71 -14.07 -28.19 -9.57
CA GLY A 71 -13.11 -28.02 -10.65
C GLY A 71 -11.81 -27.44 -10.13
N ASN A 72 -10.69 -27.86 -10.69
CA ASN A 72 -9.40 -27.25 -10.37
C ASN A 72 -9.29 -25.87 -11.03
N ILE A 73 -8.78 -24.88 -10.29
CA ILE A 73 -8.63 -23.52 -10.83
C ILE A 73 -7.75 -23.47 -12.09
N ALA A 74 -6.71 -24.33 -12.16
CA ALA A 74 -5.85 -24.42 -13.33
C ALA A 74 -6.62 -24.92 -14.55
N ASP A 75 -7.49 -25.91 -14.39
CA ASP A 75 -8.28 -26.49 -15.48
C ASP A 75 -9.40 -25.55 -15.93
N ILE A 76 -10.02 -24.85 -14.98
CA ILE A 76 -11.04 -23.83 -15.26
C ILE A 76 -10.44 -22.70 -16.11
N ILE A 77 -9.26 -22.19 -15.74
CA ILE A 77 -8.62 -21.09 -16.47
C ILE A 77 -8.09 -21.56 -17.83
N ARG A 78 -7.59 -22.80 -17.95
CA ARG A 78 -7.25 -23.41 -19.26
C ARG A 78 -8.45 -23.48 -20.20
N GLY A 79 -9.63 -23.79 -19.68
CA GLY A 79 -10.87 -23.86 -20.45
C GLY A 79 -11.38 -22.51 -20.94
N MET A 80 -10.84 -21.39 -20.43
CA MET A 80 -11.23 -20.04 -20.83
C MET A 80 -10.58 -19.66 -22.17
N PRO A 81 -11.34 -19.11 -23.13
CA PRO A 81 -10.76 -18.59 -24.36
C PRO A 81 -9.81 -17.42 -24.06
N ASN A 82 -8.64 -17.43 -24.70
CA ASN A 82 -7.64 -16.37 -24.62
C ASN A 82 -7.12 -16.08 -23.19
N TYR A 83 -7.03 -17.08 -22.31
CA TYR A 83 -6.51 -16.89 -20.95
C TYR A 83 -5.09 -16.27 -20.92
N ALA A 84 -4.23 -16.62 -21.88
CA ALA A 84 -2.90 -16.05 -22.01
C ALA A 84 -2.92 -14.53 -22.33
N ALA A 85 -3.86 -14.10 -23.19
CA ALA A 85 -4.05 -12.68 -23.50
C ALA A 85 -4.60 -11.89 -22.31
N LYS A 86 -5.24 -12.57 -21.35
CA LYS A 86 -5.68 -11.99 -20.07
C LYS A 86 -4.56 -11.93 -19.02
N GLY A 87 -3.34 -12.35 -19.35
CA GLY A 87 -2.18 -12.29 -18.46
C GLY A 87 -2.00 -13.50 -17.55
N PHE A 88 -2.74 -14.59 -17.78
CA PHE A 88 -2.58 -15.83 -17.02
C PHE A 88 -1.56 -16.76 -17.70
N THR A 89 -0.64 -17.30 -16.92
CA THR A 89 0.22 -18.41 -17.32
C THR A 89 -0.03 -19.60 -16.40
N ILE A 90 0.11 -20.82 -16.92
CA ILE A 90 -0.27 -22.02 -16.18
C ILE A 90 0.89 -23.00 -16.21
N GLU A 91 1.41 -23.34 -15.02
CA GLU A 91 2.49 -24.28 -14.83
C GLU A 91 1.99 -25.43 -13.94
N GLY A 92 1.81 -26.62 -14.54
CA GLY A 92 1.30 -27.78 -13.81
C GLY A 92 -0.08 -27.50 -13.23
N ASN A 93 -0.21 -27.39 -11.91
CA ASN A 93 -1.48 -27.10 -11.24
C ASN A 93 -1.60 -25.68 -10.66
N ILE A 94 -0.71 -24.78 -11.11
CA ILE A 94 -0.58 -23.44 -10.57
C ILE A 94 -0.86 -22.44 -11.69
N VAL A 95 -1.80 -21.54 -11.42
CA VAL A 95 -2.07 -20.38 -12.27
C VAL A 95 -1.25 -19.22 -11.75
N LYS A 96 -0.48 -18.57 -12.62
CA LYS A 96 0.26 -17.36 -12.32
C LYS A 96 -0.32 -16.19 -13.09
N TYR A 97 -0.29 -15.01 -12.49
CA TYR A 97 -0.51 -13.76 -13.18
C TYR A 97 0.34 -12.66 -12.56
N GLU A 98 0.76 -11.71 -13.38
CA GLU A 98 1.59 -10.59 -12.96
C GLU A 98 0.76 -9.30 -12.92
N THR A 99 0.66 -8.68 -11.76
CA THR A 99 0.08 -7.35 -11.63
C THR A 99 1.21 -6.33 -11.69
N LYS A 100 1.16 -5.43 -12.68
CA LYS A 100 2.07 -4.29 -12.80
C LYS A 100 1.36 -3.03 -12.37
N GLY A 101 2.07 -2.14 -11.71
CA GLY A 101 1.56 -0.81 -11.39
C GLY A 101 2.70 0.14 -11.08
N THR A 102 2.32 1.39 -10.83
CA THR A 102 3.22 2.43 -10.37
C THR A 102 2.73 2.91 -9.00
N CYS A 103 3.63 2.99 -8.04
CA CYS A 103 3.39 3.64 -6.76
C CYS A 103 4.13 4.96 -6.69
N ILE A 104 3.50 5.92 -6.00
CA ILE A 104 4.09 7.22 -5.69
C ILE A 104 4.02 7.36 -4.18
N PHE A 105 5.17 7.56 -3.56
CA PHE A 105 5.32 7.70 -2.12
C PHE A 105 5.83 9.12 -1.82
N ARG A 106 5.32 9.72 -0.74
CA ARG A 106 5.88 10.92 -0.13
C ARG A 106 6.12 10.60 1.34
N TYR A 107 7.34 10.81 1.82
CA TYR A 107 7.72 10.49 3.19
C TYR A 107 8.80 11.43 3.71
N GLY A 108 8.79 11.67 5.02
CA GLY A 108 9.87 12.36 5.72
C GLY A 108 11.12 11.47 5.78
N VAL A 109 12.28 12.03 5.41
CA VAL A 109 13.57 11.33 5.35
C VAL A 109 14.46 11.70 6.52
N GLU A 110 14.46 12.98 6.90
CA GLU A 110 15.39 13.49 7.89
C GLU A 110 14.78 14.64 8.69
N GLN A 111 15.15 14.71 9.98
CA GLN A 111 14.76 15.77 10.90
C GLN A 111 16.00 16.58 11.30
N LYS A 112 15.95 17.91 11.16
CA LYS A 112 17.02 18.83 11.56
C LYS A 112 16.49 19.92 12.45
N VAL A 113 17.23 20.23 13.52
CA VAL A 113 17.00 21.44 14.33
C VAL A 113 18.03 22.48 13.87
N LYS A 114 17.55 23.58 13.28
CA LYS A 114 18.40 24.73 12.95
C LYS A 114 18.32 25.73 14.09
N ILE A 115 19.47 26.11 14.61
CA ILE A 115 19.58 27.13 15.66
C ILE A 115 20.15 28.39 15.02
N ASN A 116 19.39 29.48 15.07
CA ASN A 116 19.81 30.80 14.60
C ASN A 116 19.90 31.75 15.79
N GLU A 117 21.06 32.38 15.97
CA GLU A 117 21.31 33.31 17.08
C GLU A 117 21.49 34.73 16.55
N THR A 118 20.81 35.69 17.17
CA THR A 118 20.88 37.11 16.81
C THR A 118 21.11 37.96 18.06
N ALA A 119 22.07 38.87 18.01
CA ALA A 119 22.29 39.82 19.11
C ALA A 119 21.10 40.77 19.25
N LEU A 120 20.60 40.93 20.47
CA LEU A 120 19.55 41.90 20.77
C LEU A 120 20.13 43.31 20.62
N ARG A 121 19.49 44.15 19.81
CA ARG A 121 19.87 45.57 19.71
C ARG A 121 19.68 46.22 21.08
N SER A 122 20.78 46.71 21.64
CA SER A 122 20.75 47.52 22.86
C SER A 122 20.07 48.86 22.55
N TYR A 123 18.80 49.02 22.95
CA TYR A 123 18.13 50.31 23.01
C TYR A 123 18.44 50.99 24.34
N TYR A 124 19.71 51.31 24.57
CA TYR A 124 20.09 52.29 25.59
C TYR A 124 20.77 53.47 24.89
N LYS A 125 20.03 54.57 24.83
CA LYS A 125 20.56 55.93 24.63
C LYS A 125 20.98 56.48 25.99
#